data_AF-A0A315VX47-F1
#
_entry.id   AF-A0A315VX47-F1
#
_cell.length_a   1.000
_cell.length_b   1.000
_cell.length_c   1.000
_cell.angle_alpha   90.00
_cell.angle_beta   90.00
_cell.angle_gamma   90.00
#
_symmetry.space_group_name_H-M   'P 1'
#
loop_
_entity.id
_entity.type
_entity.pdbx_description
1 polymer ?
#
loop_
_entity_poly.entity_id
_entity_poly.type
_entity_poly.pdbx_seq_one_letter_code
_entity_poly.pdbx_strand_id
1 'polypeptide(L)'
;MAAFRADALKAGFPEMNRELRPRCHAEKAEPEEPGKMAHFEEVSKQSDLHPKPAGLVLQYGTAGFRTSANKLDHIMFRMGLLATLRSKKTQATIGVMVTASHNPEEDNGVKLIDPMGEMLTSSWEDYATQLANTEQDELLTTLKDIVEKEAVDMSQEANVFVGKDTRSSSVSLSQAVLDGVKALGGHSKGIGQISVSALFTSTFCLFAFSRCMSVLSDYGLVTTPQLHYMVCCQNTQGKYGEATVEGYYRKLSQAFSQLAKNASNRTDDQKHLSVDGANGIGAIKVREMESHLKKHMQLSVFNDGSRGKLNYQCGADFVKVQQKLPTGIKINPGDRCCSFDGDADRIVYYYTDCQGDFHLLDGDKIATLISTFLKELLNEAGLGLKIAVVQTAYANGSSTHYLENTMKVIVKCTKTGVKHLHHAAQEFDIGVYFEANGHGTVLFSVGAEEKIQQLANDPNINDERKKAAFLLQNTIDIINQTVGDAISDMLLIEAILAIKGMTVQQWDAIYSDLPNRQLKVQVSDRRVIDTTDAERRAVTPAGLQEAIDDLVKKYQKARSFVRPSGTEDVVRVYAEADTQESADALAHEVSLAVYGLAGG
;
A
#
# COMPACT_ATOMS: atom_id res chain seq x y z
N MET A 1 -54.96 -32.65 18.62
CA MET A 1 -56.31 -32.92 19.17
C MET A 1 -56.43 -32.23 20.53
N ALA A 2 -57.46 -31.39 20.68
CA ALA A 2 -58.04 -30.76 21.89
C ALA A 2 -57.12 -30.21 23.01
N ALA A 3 -57.04 -28.89 23.28
CA ALA A 3 -58.05 -27.94 23.78
C ALA A 3 -58.55 -28.24 25.22
N PHE A 4 -58.41 -27.27 26.15
CA PHE A 4 -59.56 -26.50 26.69
C PHE A 4 -59.14 -25.41 27.71
N ARG A 5 -59.84 -24.27 27.61
CA ARG A 5 -59.90 -23.10 28.51
C ARG A 5 -60.92 -23.30 29.65
N ALA A 6 -60.80 -22.49 30.71
CA ALA A 6 -61.88 -21.74 31.39
C ALA A 6 -61.21 -20.77 32.40
N ASP A 7 -61.32 -19.43 32.40
CA ASP A 7 -62.41 -18.42 32.37
C ASP A 7 -63.18 -18.14 33.68
N ALA A 8 -63.34 -16.81 33.92
CA ALA A 8 -64.29 -16.04 34.74
C ALA A 8 -63.95 -15.71 36.22
N LEU A 9 -63.76 -14.45 36.66
CA LEU A 9 -64.58 -13.19 36.71
C LEU A 9 -65.48 -13.03 37.96
N LYS A 10 -65.29 -11.91 38.69
CA LYS A 10 -66.26 -11.10 39.50
C LYS A 10 -65.48 -9.87 40.06
N ALA A 11 -65.60 -8.62 39.56
CA ALA A 11 -66.63 -7.58 39.77
C ALA A 11 -66.88 -7.22 41.26
N GLY A 12 -66.81 -5.99 41.79
CA GLY A 12 -66.50 -4.64 41.28
C GLY A 12 -66.67 -3.52 42.36
N PHE A 13 -66.35 -2.26 41.96
CA PHE A 13 -66.89 -0.93 42.42
C PHE A 13 -66.32 -0.19 43.68
N PRO A 14 -66.43 1.17 43.78
CA PRO A 14 -65.28 2.12 43.71
C PRO A 14 -65.21 3.19 44.84
N GLU A 15 -64.52 4.33 44.59
CA GLU A 15 -64.33 5.60 45.36
C GLU A 15 -63.03 5.68 46.18
N MET A 16 -62.27 6.78 46.30
CA MET A 16 -62.35 8.19 45.87
C MET A 16 -60.97 8.84 46.07
N ASN A 17 -60.69 9.89 45.30
CA ASN A 17 -59.60 10.88 45.39
C ASN A 17 -58.80 11.02 46.71
N ARG A 18 -57.46 11.08 46.60
CA ARG A 18 -56.65 12.10 47.28
C ARG A 18 -55.25 12.31 46.67
N GLU A 19 -55.11 13.51 46.10
CA GLU A 19 -53.96 14.42 46.14
C GLU A 19 -52.62 14.06 45.46
N LEU A 20 -52.34 14.84 44.42
CA LEU A 20 -51.06 15.10 43.76
C LEU A 20 -50.00 15.65 44.74
N ARG A 21 -48.80 15.04 44.72
CA ARG A 21 -47.54 15.74 45.00
C ARG A 21 -46.47 15.29 44.00
N PRO A 22 -45.69 16.21 43.41
CA PRO A 22 -44.65 15.85 42.45
C PRO A 22 -43.42 15.28 43.18
N ARG A 23 -42.96 14.09 42.79
CA ARG A 23 -41.65 13.59 43.18
C ARG A 23 -40.61 14.18 42.23
N CYS A 24 -39.88 15.18 42.70
CA CYS A 24 -38.58 15.53 42.14
C CYS A 24 -37.62 14.36 42.38
N HIS A 25 -37.37 13.54 41.36
CA HIS A 25 -36.17 12.72 41.31
C HIS A 25 -35.07 13.58 40.68
N ALA A 26 -34.23 14.16 41.52
CA ALA A 26 -32.91 14.61 41.11
C ALA A 26 -32.09 13.35 40.82
N GLU A 27 -31.81 13.09 39.54
CA GLU A 27 -30.72 12.20 39.15
C GLU A 27 -29.42 12.81 39.69
N LYS A 28 -28.81 12.12 40.65
CA LYS A 28 -27.43 12.39 41.05
C LYS A 28 -26.57 11.94 39.88
N ALA A 29 -26.05 12.91 39.12
CA ALA A 29 -24.88 12.69 38.29
C ALA A 29 -23.75 12.15 39.18
N GLU A 30 -23.26 10.96 38.86
CA GLU A 30 -22.00 10.49 39.42
C GLU A 30 -20.89 11.45 38.98
N PRO A 31 -19.92 11.80 39.84
CA PRO A 31 -18.84 12.68 39.46
C PRO A 31 -17.93 11.96 38.46
N GLU A 32 -17.93 12.42 37.21
CA GLU A 32 -16.98 11.99 36.19
C GLU A 32 -15.54 12.22 36.64
N GLU A 33 -14.67 11.23 36.47
CA GLU A 33 -13.27 11.29 36.88
C GLU A 33 -12.50 12.42 36.13
N PRO A 34 -11.79 13.32 36.85
CA PRO A 34 -11.09 14.47 36.25
C PRO A 34 -10.01 14.15 35.20
N GLY A 35 -9.57 12.90 35.10
CA GLY A 35 -8.48 12.48 34.21
C GLY A 35 -8.91 12.22 32.76
N LYS A 36 -10.17 11.89 32.49
CA LYS A 36 -10.64 11.56 31.12
C LYS A 36 -10.94 12.81 30.27
N MET A 37 -11.24 13.95 30.90
CA MET A 37 -11.61 15.19 30.19
C MET A 37 -10.41 15.98 29.63
N ALA A 38 -9.24 15.94 30.30
CA ALA A 38 -8.10 16.79 29.96
C ALA A 38 -7.50 16.52 28.56
N HIS A 39 -7.61 15.30 28.04
CA HIS A 39 -7.08 14.96 26.72
C HIS A 39 -7.89 15.58 25.58
N PHE A 40 -9.21 15.72 25.74
CA PHE A 40 -10.08 16.25 24.68
C PHE A 40 -10.12 17.78 24.64
N GLU A 41 -9.82 18.45 25.75
CA GLU A 41 -9.68 19.92 25.78
C GLU A 41 -8.52 20.40 24.90
N GLU A 42 -7.36 19.73 24.97
CA GLU A 42 -6.21 20.09 24.12
C GLU A 42 -6.49 19.77 22.64
N VAL A 43 -7.20 18.68 22.35
CA VAL A 43 -7.68 18.37 20.98
C VAL A 43 -8.53 19.50 20.43
N SER A 44 -9.50 19.99 21.19
CA SER A 44 -10.34 21.12 20.77
C SER A 44 -9.49 22.33 20.42
N LYS A 45 -8.59 22.72 21.32
CA LYS A 45 -7.75 23.90 21.16
C LYS A 45 -6.79 23.79 19.97
N GLN A 46 -6.13 22.64 19.79
CA GLN A 46 -5.20 22.44 18.67
C GLN A 46 -5.96 22.34 17.34
N SER A 47 -7.16 21.77 17.34
CA SER A 47 -7.96 21.65 16.12
C SER A 47 -8.36 23.01 15.52
N ASP A 48 -8.45 24.08 16.33
CA ASP A 48 -8.71 25.44 15.83
C ASP A 48 -7.57 26.00 14.97
N LEU A 49 -6.35 25.45 15.11
CA LEU A 49 -5.20 25.78 14.26
C LEU A 49 -5.26 25.04 12.90
N HIS A 50 -6.13 24.03 12.80
CA HIS A 50 -6.28 23.15 11.64
C HIS A 50 -7.75 23.13 11.15
N PRO A 51 -8.30 24.29 10.72
CA PRO A 51 -9.72 24.41 10.40
C PRO A 51 -10.11 23.59 9.16
N LYS A 52 -11.25 22.90 9.23
CA LYS A 52 -11.85 22.23 8.08
C LYS A 52 -12.31 23.24 7.02
N PRO A 53 -11.91 23.09 5.74
CA PRO A 53 -12.46 23.90 4.65
C PRO A 53 -13.97 23.64 4.44
N ALA A 54 -14.75 24.70 4.29
CA ALA A 54 -16.20 24.60 4.11
C ALA A 54 -16.57 23.78 2.87
N GLY A 55 -17.51 22.85 3.01
CA GLY A 55 -18.04 22.01 1.93
C GLY A 55 -17.07 20.93 1.41
N LEU A 56 -15.89 20.78 2.01
CA LEU A 56 -14.97 19.71 1.63
C LEU A 56 -15.43 18.38 2.21
N VAL A 57 -15.60 17.40 1.32
CA VAL A 57 -15.89 16.00 1.67
C VAL A 57 -14.88 15.12 0.94
N LEU A 58 -14.23 14.22 1.68
CA LEU A 58 -13.22 13.30 1.16
C LEU A 58 -13.42 11.90 1.71
N GLN A 59 -13.11 10.89 0.90
CA GLN A 59 -13.15 9.48 1.30
C GLN A 59 -11.71 8.96 1.49
N TYR A 60 -11.49 8.10 2.48
CA TYR A 60 -10.17 7.53 2.74
C TYR A 60 -9.63 6.72 1.56
N GLY A 61 -10.49 5.91 0.92
CA GLY A 61 -10.12 5.13 -0.27
C GLY A 61 -9.05 4.07 -0.03
N THR A 62 -8.63 3.39 -1.10
CA THR A 62 -7.73 2.23 -1.01
C THR A 62 -6.32 2.58 -0.54
N ALA A 63 -5.87 3.81 -0.76
CA ALA A 63 -4.50 4.25 -0.53
C ALA A 63 -4.41 5.56 0.27
N GLY A 64 -5.38 5.77 1.17
CA GLY A 64 -5.46 6.93 2.04
C GLY A 64 -5.98 8.20 1.35
N PHE A 65 -6.22 9.25 2.14
CA PHE A 65 -6.70 10.52 1.62
C PHE A 65 -5.70 11.12 0.64
N ARG A 66 -6.18 11.62 -0.49
CA ARG A 66 -5.38 12.33 -1.51
C ARG A 66 -6.19 13.44 -2.13
N THR A 67 -5.61 14.63 -2.20
CA THR A 67 -6.15 15.78 -2.93
C THR A 67 -5.06 16.86 -3.01
N SER A 68 -5.41 18.05 -3.49
CA SER A 68 -4.52 19.21 -3.47
C SER A 68 -4.02 19.51 -2.06
N ALA A 69 -2.72 19.74 -1.91
CA ALA A 69 -2.07 19.86 -0.62
C ALA A 69 -2.67 20.93 0.31
N ASN A 70 -3.19 22.02 -0.26
CA ASN A 70 -3.79 23.13 0.49
C ASN A 70 -5.14 22.78 1.18
N LYS A 71 -5.70 21.60 0.92
CA LYS A 71 -6.95 21.11 1.52
C LYS A 71 -6.74 20.07 2.63
N LEU A 72 -5.49 19.65 2.85
CA LEU A 72 -5.20 18.46 3.67
C LEU A 72 -4.87 18.75 5.13
N ASP A 73 -4.63 20.00 5.51
CA ASP A 73 -4.13 20.34 6.85
C ASP A 73 -4.98 19.76 8.00
N HIS A 74 -6.29 20.03 8.03
CA HIS A 74 -7.20 19.43 9.02
C HIS A 74 -7.28 17.90 8.96
N ILE A 75 -7.11 17.30 7.77
CA ILE A 75 -7.10 15.84 7.61
C ILE A 75 -5.86 15.25 8.23
N MET A 76 -4.69 15.87 8.02
CA MET A 76 -3.43 15.44 8.62
C MET A 76 -3.51 15.44 10.14
N PHE A 77 -4.01 16.54 10.72
CA PHE A 77 -4.24 16.64 12.16
C PHE A 77 -5.17 15.53 12.67
N ARG A 78 -6.31 15.34 12.01
CA ARG A 78 -7.30 14.32 12.39
C ARG A 78 -6.77 12.90 12.21
N MET A 79 -5.94 12.64 11.20
CA MET A 79 -5.27 11.34 11.03
C MET A 79 -4.20 11.08 12.10
N GLY A 80 -3.55 12.13 12.61
CA GLY A 80 -2.72 12.03 13.81
C GLY A 80 -3.51 11.57 15.05
N LEU A 81 -4.72 12.11 15.24
CA LEU A 81 -5.62 11.67 16.31
C LEU A 81 -6.03 10.20 16.14
N LEU A 82 -6.45 9.82 14.93
CA LEU A 82 -6.89 8.45 14.65
C LEU A 82 -5.75 7.44 14.79
N ALA A 83 -4.53 7.77 14.34
CA ALA A 83 -3.36 6.93 14.53
C ALA A 83 -3.06 6.67 16.01
N THR A 84 -3.21 7.70 16.86
CA THR A 84 -3.07 7.56 18.32
C THR A 84 -4.14 6.61 18.87
N LEU A 85 -5.41 6.77 18.49
CA LEU A 85 -6.48 5.85 18.93
C LEU A 85 -6.22 4.41 18.46
N ARG A 86 -5.79 4.24 17.21
CA ARG A 86 -5.47 2.93 16.63
C ARG A 86 -4.33 2.27 17.39
N SER A 87 -3.28 3.00 17.72
CA SER A 87 -2.14 2.50 18.49
C SER A 87 -2.54 2.06 19.90
N LYS A 88 -3.37 2.85 20.60
CA LYS A 88 -3.93 2.46 21.91
C LYS A 88 -4.76 1.18 21.81
N LYS A 89 -5.57 1.05 20.76
CA LYS A 89 -6.41 -0.12 20.52
C LYS A 89 -5.60 -1.39 20.26
N THR A 90 -4.55 -1.29 19.45
CA THR A 90 -3.73 -2.44 19.06
C THR A 90 -2.59 -2.72 20.03
N GLN A 91 -2.29 -1.78 20.94
CA GLN A 91 -1.12 -1.79 21.82
C GLN A 91 0.19 -1.97 21.02
N ALA A 92 0.24 -1.34 19.84
CA ALA A 92 1.32 -1.49 18.88
C ALA A 92 1.63 -0.16 18.19
N THR A 93 2.81 -0.08 17.59
CA THR A 93 3.23 1.07 16.79
C THR A 93 2.41 1.17 15.52
N ILE A 94 1.91 2.37 15.21
CA ILE A 94 1.18 2.69 13.98
C ILE A 94 1.99 3.67 13.15
N GLY A 95 2.02 3.49 11.83
CA GLY A 95 2.69 4.41 10.91
C GLY A 95 1.74 5.42 10.28
N VAL A 96 2.25 6.62 9.99
CA VAL A 96 1.58 7.65 9.19
C VAL A 96 2.54 8.12 8.10
N MET A 97 2.22 7.77 6.85
CA MET A 97 3.02 8.17 5.68
C MET A 97 2.37 9.37 4.99
N VAL A 98 3.10 10.48 4.89
CA VAL A 98 2.66 11.68 4.16
C VAL A 98 3.22 11.64 2.73
N THR A 99 2.36 11.31 1.78
CA THR A 99 2.68 11.25 0.35
C THR A 99 1.42 11.12 -0.51
N ALA A 100 1.52 11.54 -1.77
CA ALA A 100 0.57 11.17 -2.82
C ALA A 100 1.17 10.27 -3.93
N SER A 101 2.32 9.62 -3.71
CA SER A 101 2.88 8.64 -4.65
C SER A 101 3.03 9.24 -6.07
N HIS A 102 2.46 8.63 -7.09
CA HIS A 102 2.49 9.04 -8.51
C HIS A 102 1.71 10.33 -8.85
N ASN A 103 0.93 10.91 -7.93
CA ASN A 103 0.17 12.14 -8.21
C ASN A 103 1.08 13.33 -8.58
N PRO A 104 0.56 14.36 -9.28
CA PRO A 104 1.27 15.63 -9.51
C PRO A 104 1.77 16.27 -8.21
N GLU A 105 2.89 16.99 -8.26
CA GLU A 105 3.57 17.59 -7.09
C GLU A 105 2.69 18.44 -6.18
N GLU A 106 1.70 19.15 -6.74
CA GLU A 106 0.74 20.00 -6.03
C GLU A 106 -0.26 19.25 -5.13
N ASP A 107 -0.43 17.95 -5.36
CA ASP A 107 -1.20 17.07 -4.48
C ASP A 107 -0.37 16.64 -3.28
N ASN A 108 -1.04 16.13 -2.24
CA ASN A 108 -0.39 15.31 -1.22
C ASN A 108 -1.43 14.33 -0.64
N GLY A 109 -1.06 13.56 0.37
CA GLY A 109 -1.93 12.57 0.96
C GLY A 109 -1.39 11.96 2.22
N VAL A 110 -2.21 11.13 2.86
CA VAL A 110 -1.84 10.43 4.10
C VAL A 110 -2.36 9.00 4.10
N LYS A 111 -1.45 8.06 4.36
CA LYS A 111 -1.73 6.63 4.56
C LYS A 111 -1.44 6.25 6.00
N LEU A 112 -2.31 5.46 6.62
CA LEU A 112 -2.08 4.84 7.93
C LEU A 112 -1.61 3.40 7.73
N ILE A 113 -0.65 3.00 8.55
CA ILE A 113 0.05 1.71 8.48
C ILE A 113 -0.22 0.97 9.79
N ASP A 114 -0.79 -0.22 9.67
CA ASP A 114 -1.12 -1.09 10.79
C ASP A 114 0.12 -1.91 11.26
N PRO A 115 0.02 -2.64 12.40
CA PRO A 115 1.20 -3.09 13.14
C PRO A 115 2.21 -3.97 12.38
N MET A 116 1.76 -4.83 11.47
CA MET A 116 2.63 -5.72 10.71
C MET A 116 3.14 -5.07 9.41
N GLY A 117 2.96 -3.75 9.29
CA GLY A 117 3.32 -2.98 8.10
C GLY A 117 2.27 -3.05 7.00
N GLU A 118 1.09 -3.61 7.26
CA GLU A 118 -0.03 -3.62 6.33
C GLU A 118 -0.74 -2.26 6.25
N MET A 119 -1.54 -2.07 5.21
CA MET A 119 -2.41 -0.89 5.13
C MET A 119 -3.49 -0.95 6.22
N LEU A 120 -3.97 0.22 6.68
CA LEU A 120 -5.08 0.32 7.64
C LEU A 120 -6.23 -0.65 7.31
N THR A 121 -6.63 -1.43 8.32
CA THR A 121 -7.78 -2.34 8.23
C THR A 121 -9.04 -1.64 7.74
N SER A 122 -9.83 -2.32 6.90
CA SER A 122 -11.01 -1.74 6.25
C SER A 122 -12.05 -1.19 7.22
N SER A 123 -12.24 -1.87 8.36
CA SER A 123 -13.16 -1.43 9.42
C SER A 123 -12.82 -0.05 10.01
N TRP A 124 -11.57 0.41 9.86
CA TRP A 124 -11.11 1.71 10.37
C TRP A 124 -11.07 2.80 9.29
N GLU A 125 -11.26 2.46 8.01
CA GLU A 125 -11.35 3.44 6.92
C GLU A 125 -12.60 4.32 7.04
N ASP A 126 -13.69 3.73 7.55
CA ASP A 126 -14.94 4.45 7.80
C ASP A 126 -14.76 5.46 8.94
N TYR A 127 -14.04 5.11 10.00
CA TYR A 127 -13.68 6.07 11.06
C TYR A 127 -12.78 7.17 10.54
N ALA A 128 -11.81 6.85 9.67
CA ALA A 128 -10.97 7.86 9.05
C ALA A 128 -11.80 8.84 8.21
N THR A 129 -12.72 8.30 7.39
CA THR A 129 -13.65 9.08 6.57
C THR A 129 -14.59 9.93 7.43
N GLN A 130 -15.19 9.35 8.47
CA GLN A 130 -16.07 10.07 9.40
C GLN A 130 -15.32 11.22 10.06
N LEU A 131 -14.15 10.93 10.64
CA LEU A 131 -13.36 11.91 11.37
C LEU A 131 -12.90 13.05 10.45
N ALA A 132 -12.43 12.76 9.23
CA ALA A 132 -12.04 13.78 8.26
C ALA A 132 -13.19 14.72 7.89
N ASN A 133 -14.42 14.21 7.80
CA ASN A 133 -15.57 14.98 7.31
C ASN A 133 -16.43 15.61 8.40
N THR A 134 -16.30 15.22 9.67
CA THR A 134 -17.11 15.76 10.78
C THR A 134 -16.90 17.28 10.93
N GLU A 135 -17.95 18.02 11.30
CA GLU A 135 -17.83 19.45 11.54
C GLU A 135 -17.00 19.74 12.81
N GLN A 136 -16.50 20.98 12.92
CA GLN A 136 -15.53 21.34 13.96
C GLN A 136 -16.07 21.15 15.38
N ASP A 137 -17.33 21.51 15.61
CA ASP A 137 -18.05 21.37 16.87
C ASP A 137 -18.41 19.91 17.21
N GLU A 138 -18.47 19.04 16.21
CA GLU A 138 -18.75 17.60 16.38
C GLU A 138 -17.48 16.75 16.55
N LEU A 139 -16.29 17.32 16.37
CA LEU A 139 -15.03 16.57 16.37
C LEU A 139 -14.82 15.74 17.64
N LEU A 140 -15.06 16.33 18.81
CA LEU A 140 -14.87 15.64 20.09
C LEU A 140 -15.91 14.51 20.28
N THR A 141 -17.14 14.73 19.85
CA THR A 141 -18.21 13.72 19.90
C THR A 141 -17.83 12.53 19.03
N THR A 142 -17.43 12.77 17.79
CA THR A 142 -16.99 11.72 16.87
C THR A 142 -15.80 10.92 17.43
N LEU A 143 -14.82 11.57 18.07
CA LEU A 143 -13.71 10.85 18.71
C LEU A 143 -14.17 9.99 19.90
N LYS A 144 -15.06 10.51 20.74
CA LYS A 144 -15.62 9.75 21.88
C LYS A 144 -16.41 8.54 21.39
N ASP A 145 -17.19 8.69 20.33
CA ASP A 145 -17.93 7.59 19.70
C ASP A 145 -16.99 6.50 19.20
N ILE A 146 -15.85 6.86 18.57
CA ILE A 146 -14.85 5.89 18.12
C ILE A 146 -14.24 5.16 19.33
N VAL A 147 -13.88 5.89 20.38
CA VAL A 147 -13.32 5.31 21.61
C VAL A 147 -14.28 4.32 22.24
N GLU A 148 -15.56 4.66 22.32
CA GLU A 148 -16.60 3.78 22.89
C GLU A 148 -16.85 2.56 22.01
N LYS A 149 -17.10 2.75 20.70
CA LYS A 149 -17.39 1.66 19.76
C LYS A 149 -16.27 0.64 19.67
N GLU A 150 -15.02 1.11 19.60
CA GLU A 150 -13.85 0.25 19.52
C GLU A 150 -13.34 -0.17 20.89
N ALA A 151 -14.00 0.25 21.99
CA ALA A 151 -13.57 0.02 23.36
C ALA A 151 -12.07 0.32 23.55
N VAL A 152 -11.63 1.50 23.09
CA VAL A 152 -10.23 1.94 23.18
C VAL A 152 -9.91 2.31 24.62
N ASP A 153 -8.95 1.62 25.21
CA ASP A 153 -8.42 1.97 26.52
C ASP A 153 -7.52 3.21 26.42
N MET A 154 -8.06 4.36 26.80
CA MET A 154 -7.36 5.64 26.73
C MET A 154 -6.15 5.72 27.66
N SER A 155 -6.04 4.83 28.66
CA SER A 155 -4.88 4.74 29.55
C SER A 155 -3.66 4.07 28.93
N GLN A 156 -3.82 3.33 27.84
CA GLN A 156 -2.72 2.66 27.13
C GLN A 156 -1.80 3.66 26.44
N GLU A 157 -0.50 3.41 26.47
CA GLU A 157 0.47 4.20 25.72
C GLU A 157 0.24 4.07 24.21
N ALA A 158 0.44 5.15 23.46
CA ALA A 158 0.39 5.13 21.99
C ALA A 158 1.80 5.31 21.41
N ASN A 159 2.12 4.57 20.37
CA ASN A 159 3.37 4.66 19.63
C ASN A 159 3.06 4.97 18.15
N VAL A 160 3.54 6.10 17.65
CA VAL A 160 3.26 6.53 16.27
C VAL A 160 4.55 6.90 15.56
N PHE A 161 4.75 6.32 14.38
CA PHE A 161 5.87 6.64 13.48
C PHE A 161 5.35 7.51 12.33
N VAL A 162 6.04 8.61 12.05
CA VAL A 162 5.68 9.50 10.94
C VAL A 162 6.82 9.56 9.94
N GLY A 163 6.49 9.44 8.66
CA GLY A 163 7.43 9.57 7.54
C GLY A 163 6.81 10.40 6.42
N LYS A 164 7.64 10.94 5.54
CA LYS A 164 7.18 11.79 4.44
C LYS A 164 8.07 11.70 3.20
N ASP A 165 7.48 12.00 2.04
CA ASP A 165 8.18 12.14 0.77
C ASP A 165 8.81 13.55 0.58
N THR A 166 9.28 13.83 -0.64
CA THR A 166 9.97 15.08 -1.01
C THR A 166 9.04 16.23 -1.39
N ARG A 167 7.71 16.10 -1.34
CA ARG A 167 6.80 17.20 -1.71
C ARG A 167 7.03 18.40 -0.80
N SER A 168 6.95 19.60 -1.37
CA SER A 168 7.16 20.85 -0.62
C SER A 168 6.17 21.01 0.54
N SER A 169 4.92 20.55 0.36
CA SER A 169 3.88 20.56 1.39
C SER A 169 4.05 19.49 2.48
N SER A 170 4.88 18.47 2.26
CA SER A 170 5.04 17.35 3.19
C SER A 170 5.60 17.80 4.55
N VAL A 171 6.40 18.86 4.61
CA VAL A 171 6.93 19.41 5.87
C VAL A 171 5.79 19.90 6.76
N SER A 172 4.96 20.81 6.27
CA SER A 172 3.84 21.36 7.05
C SER A 172 2.76 20.32 7.34
N LEU A 173 2.46 19.45 6.37
CA LEU A 173 1.45 18.41 6.54
C LEU A 173 1.89 17.34 7.56
N SER A 174 3.17 16.95 7.56
CA SER A 174 3.70 16.10 8.63
C SER A 174 3.60 16.77 10.00
N GLN A 175 3.83 18.08 10.09
CA GLN A 175 3.68 18.81 11.36
C GLN A 175 2.24 18.74 11.88
N ALA A 176 1.24 18.92 11.02
CA ALA A 176 -0.16 18.77 11.39
C ALA A 176 -0.47 17.36 11.94
N VAL A 177 0.09 16.29 11.34
CA VAL A 177 -0.01 14.92 11.90
C VAL A 177 0.57 14.88 13.31
N LEU A 178 1.79 15.42 13.51
CA LEU A 178 2.45 15.43 14.82
C LEU A 178 1.62 16.20 15.86
N ASP A 179 0.98 17.28 15.47
CA ASP A 179 0.12 18.09 16.35
C ASP A 179 -1.13 17.33 16.78
N GLY A 180 -1.74 16.57 15.85
CA GLY A 180 -2.82 15.63 16.16
C GLY A 180 -2.38 14.54 17.15
N VAL A 181 -1.22 13.91 16.92
CA VAL A 181 -0.69 12.89 17.84
C VAL A 181 -0.45 13.48 19.23
N LYS A 182 0.17 14.67 19.32
CA LYS A 182 0.43 15.37 20.58
C LYS A 182 -0.84 15.74 21.34
N ALA A 183 -1.85 16.25 20.64
CA ALA A 183 -3.09 16.70 21.24
C ALA A 183 -3.81 15.58 22.03
N LEU A 184 -3.70 14.33 21.57
CA LEU A 184 -4.31 13.16 22.23
C LEU A 184 -3.34 12.38 23.14
N GLY A 185 -2.23 13.01 23.58
CA GLY A 185 -1.28 12.45 24.55
C GLY A 185 0.11 12.07 24.02
N GLY A 186 0.45 12.44 22.78
CA GLY A 186 1.76 12.33 22.12
C GLY A 186 2.91 13.13 22.75
N HIS A 187 4.06 12.50 22.98
CA HIS A 187 5.33 13.19 23.23
C HIS A 187 6.40 12.77 22.20
N SER A 188 7.04 13.75 21.53
CA SER A 188 8.06 13.51 20.51
C SER A 188 9.43 13.18 21.11
N LYS A 189 10.05 12.08 20.68
CA LYS A 189 11.50 11.88 20.79
C LYS A 189 12.15 12.24 19.45
N GLY A 190 12.80 13.41 19.39
CA GLY A 190 13.59 13.78 18.22
C GLY A 190 14.82 12.88 18.10
N ILE A 191 15.02 12.26 16.93
CA ILE A 191 16.24 11.53 16.60
C ILE A 191 17.32 12.58 16.30
N GLY A 192 18.00 13.09 17.33
CA GLY A 192 19.01 14.14 17.15
C GLY A 192 19.68 14.72 18.41
N GLN A 193 19.24 14.41 19.62
CA GLN A 193 19.96 14.84 20.85
C GLN A 193 20.08 13.69 21.85
N ILE A 194 21.20 12.97 21.80
CA ILE A 194 21.71 12.27 22.97
C ILE A 194 22.40 13.36 23.83
N SER A 195 21.67 13.95 24.76
CA SER A 195 22.29 14.65 25.90
C SER A 195 22.35 13.67 27.06
N VAL A 196 23.56 13.17 27.33
CA VAL A 196 23.87 12.46 28.57
C VAL A 196 23.92 13.50 29.69
N SER A 197 22.79 13.80 30.33
CA SER A 197 22.76 14.51 31.61
C SER A 197 21.37 14.59 32.23
N ALA A 198 21.06 13.63 33.11
CA ALA A 198 20.26 13.88 34.32
C ALA A 198 20.20 12.61 35.17
N LEU A 199 21.34 12.23 35.77
CA LEU A 199 21.34 11.41 36.98
C LEU A 199 21.37 12.36 38.19
N PHE A 200 20.37 12.21 39.06
CA PHE A 200 20.29 12.68 40.44
C PHE A 200 20.37 14.20 40.70
N THR A 201 19.23 14.79 41.10
CA THR A 201 19.00 15.24 42.49
C THR A 201 17.67 15.99 42.61
N SER A 202 16.87 15.60 43.61
CA SER A 202 15.92 16.41 44.39
C SER A 202 14.58 15.70 44.57
N THR A 203 14.42 15.20 45.80
CA THR A 203 13.23 14.62 46.38
C THR A 203 12.16 15.69 46.60
N PHE A 204 11.15 15.81 45.72
CA PHE A 204 9.92 16.55 46.04
C PHE A 204 8.71 16.02 45.25
N CYS A 205 7.65 15.65 46.00
CA CYS A 205 6.29 15.31 45.58
C CYS A 205 6.04 14.03 44.73
N LEU A 206 5.85 12.91 45.43
CA LEU A 206 4.96 11.84 44.98
C LEU A 206 3.49 12.29 45.12
N PHE A 207 2.92 12.79 44.04
CA PHE A 207 1.52 12.52 43.68
C PHE A 207 1.55 12.06 42.22
N ALA A 208 1.57 10.75 42.03
CA ALA A 208 1.61 10.12 40.73
C ALA A 208 0.25 10.29 40.02
N PHE A 209 0.08 11.38 39.27
CA PHE A 209 -0.74 11.32 38.08
C PHE A 209 0.09 10.56 37.03
N SER A 210 -0.21 9.28 36.85
CA SER A 210 0.32 8.50 35.72
C SER A 210 -0.30 9.08 34.45
N ARG A 211 0.36 10.09 33.88
CA ARG A 211 0.03 10.62 32.57
C ARG A 211 0.44 9.55 31.56
N CYS A 212 -0.56 8.95 30.91
CA CYS A 212 -0.36 8.02 29.81
C CYS A 212 0.61 8.63 28.77
N MET A 213 1.80 8.05 28.63
CA MET A 213 2.86 8.57 27.76
C MET A 213 2.67 7.99 26.36
N SER A 214 2.75 8.81 25.32
CA SER A 214 2.78 8.30 23.95
C SER A 214 4.13 8.64 23.31
N VAL A 215 4.79 7.68 22.66
CA VAL A 215 6.09 7.87 22.01
C VAL A 215 5.89 8.17 20.52
N LEU A 216 6.32 9.36 20.11
CA LEU A 216 6.27 9.81 18.73
C LEU A 216 7.68 9.86 18.14
N SER A 217 7.87 9.19 17.00
CA SER A 217 9.12 9.19 16.23
C SER A 217 8.87 9.73 14.82
N ASP A 218 9.50 10.86 14.49
CA ASP A 218 9.53 11.41 13.13
C ASP A 218 10.79 10.91 12.42
N TYR A 219 10.59 10.08 11.40
CA TYR A 219 11.66 9.54 10.55
C TYR A 219 12.03 10.49 9.40
N GLY A 220 11.28 11.59 9.22
CA GLY A 220 11.53 12.56 8.18
C GLY A 220 11.38 11.98 6.78
N LEU A 221 12.38 12.23 5.93
CA LEU A 221 12.38 11.81 4.53
C LEU A 221 12.66 10.31 4.41
N VAL A 222 11.64 9.54 4.03
CA VAL A 222 11.71 8.07 3.83
C VAL A 222 10.82 7.68 2.65
N THR A 223 11.12 6.55 2.00
CA THR A 223 10.17 5.95 1.05
C THR A 223 8.95 5.39 1.79
N THR A 224 7.83 5.20 1.09
CA THR A 224 6.67 4.52 1.69
C THR A 224 7.06 3.13 2.24
N PRO A 225 7.77 2.26 1.48
CA PRO A 225 8.17 0.94 1.97
C PRO A 225 9.10 0.98 3.20
N GLN A 226 9.98 1.98 3.30
CA GLN A 226 10.85 2.14 4.48
C GLN A 226 10.02 2.35 5.75
N LEU A 227 8.97 3.19 5.71
CA LEU A 227 8.13 3.40 6.89
C LEU A 227 7.36 2.12 7.26
N HIS A 228 6.80 1.42 6.28
CA HIS A 228 6.13 0.13 6.50
C HIS A 228 7.08 -0.91 7.14
N TYR A 229 8.32 -1.00 6.65
CA TYR A 229 9.36 -1.84 7.21
C TYR A 229 9.66 -1.50 8.68
N MET A 230 9.85 -0.21 9.01
CA MET A 230 10.20 0.20 10.38
C MET A 230 9.06 -0.05 11.36
N VAL A 231 7.80 0.14 10.96
CA VAL A 231 6.62 -0.20 11.77
C VAL A 231 6.59 -1.70 12.06
N CYS A 232 6.73 -2.55 11.04
CA CYS A 232 6.75 -4.01 11.20
C CYS A 232 7.92 -4.47 12.09
N CYS A 233 9.13 -3.94 11.89
CA CYS A 233 10.31 -4.25 12.71
C CYS A 233 10.10 -3.90 14.19
N GLN A 234 9.51 -2.74 14.46
CA GLN A 234 9.23 -2.30 15.84
C GLN A 234 8.24 -3.25 16.54
N ASN A 235 7.16 -3.61 15.85
CA ASN A 235 6.11 -4.45 16.42
C ASN A 235 6.49 -5.94 16.51
N THR A 236 7.38 -6.39 15.64
CA THR A 236 7.95 -7.74 15.71
C THR A 236 9.16 -7.84 16.64
N GLN A 237 9.48 -6.77 17.39
CA GLN A 237 10.59 -6.70 18.35
C GLN A 237 11.94 -7.08 17.71
N GLY A 238 12.15 -6.63 16.47
CA GLY A 238 13.38 -6.87 15.74
C GLY A 238 13.44 -8.19 14.97
N LYS A 239 12.41 -9.06 15.05
CA LYS A 239 12.40 -10.34 14.32
C LYS A 239 12.39 -10.16 12.80
N TYR A 240 11.65 -9.17 12.29
CA TYR A 240 11.63 -8.87 10.86
C TYR A 240 12.88 -8.11 10.37
N GLY A 241 13.52 -7.38 11.28
CA GLY A 241 14.71 -6.57 11.02
C GLY A 241 14.88 -5.44 12.05
N GLU A 242 15.92 -4.63 11.90
CA GLU A 242 16.15 -3.47 12.75
C GLU A 242 15.27 -2.29 12.30
N ALA A 243 14.53 -1.65 13.20
CA ALA A 243 13.55 -0.57 12.92
C ALA A 243 14.22 0.80 12.62
N THR A 244 15.21 0.80 11.73
CA THR A 244 15.96 1.98 11.29
C THR A 244 16.15 1.96 9.77
N VAL A 245 16.40 3.13 9.18
CA VAL A 245 16.72 3.25 7.74
C VAL A 245 18.00 2.48 7.40
N GLU A 246 18.99 2.50 8.29
CA GLU A 246 20.21 1.71 8.14
C GLU A 246 19.94 0.20 8.25
N GLY A 247 19.04 -0.21 9.15
CA GLY A 247 18.56 -1.58 9.27
C GLY A 247 17.94 -2.09 7.96
N TYR A 248 17.11 -1.25 7.33
CA TYR A 248 16.53 -1.51 6.01
C TYR A 248 17.62 -1.71 4.94
N TYR A 249 18.58 -0.78 4.83
CA TYR A 249 19.68 -0.91 3.87
C TYR A 249 20.50 -2.17 4.11
N ARG A 250 20.82 -2.46 5.37
CA ARG A 250 21.61 -3.64 5.73
C ARG A 250 20.89 -4.94 5.38
N LYS A 251 19.62 -5.10 5.77
CA LYS A 251 18.82 -6.31 5.48
C LYS A 251 18.82 -6.61 3.98
N LEU A 252 18.40 -5.62 3.18
CA LEU A 252 18.25 -5.80 1.73
C LEU A 252 19.59 -6.00 1.02
N SER A 253 20.61 -5.18 1.34
CA SER A 253 21.92 -5.29 0.68
C SER A 253 22.67 -6.58 1.02
N GLN A 254 22.51 -7.09 2.25
CA GLN A 254 23.09 -8.37 2.65
C GLN A 254 22.45 -9.53 1.89
N ALA A 255 21.12 -9.60 1.86
CA ALA A 255 20.39 -10.62 1.12
C ALA A 255 20.73 -10.56 -0.38
N PHE A 256 20.72 -9.36 -0.98
CA PHE A 256 21.16 -9.15 -2.37
C PHE A 256 22.58 -9.66 -2.62
N SER A 257 23.51 -9.32 -1.73
CA SER A 257 24.91 -9.75 -1.87
C SER A 257 25.06 -11.27 -1.78
N GLN A 258 24.26 -11.96 -0.98
CA GLN A 258 24.29 -13.44 -0.92
C GLN A 258 23.69 -14.06 -2.19
N LEU A 259 22.60 -13.52 -2.72
CA LEU A 259 22.04 -13.98 -3.99
C LEU A 259 23.01 -13.73 -5.14
N ALA A 260 23.56 -12.52 -5.27
CA ALA A 260 24.45 -12.13 -6.36
C ALA A 260 25.76 -12.94 -6.42
N LYS A 261 26.25 -13.50 -5.31
CA LYS A 261 27.41 -14.40 -5.29
C LYS A 261 27.17 -15.73 -5.99
N ASN A 262 25.91 -16.11 -6.19
CA ASN A 262 25.54 -17.35 -6.87
C ASN A 262 25.45 -17.17 -8.40
N ALA A 263 25.62 -15.94 -8.90
CA ALA A 263 25.77 -15.68 -10.32
C ALA A 263 27.14 -16.12 -10.84
N SER A 264 27.18 -16.71 -12.03
CA SER A 264 28.42 -16.91 -12.79
C SER A 264 29.07 -15.55 -13.14
N ASN A 265 30.40 -15.51 -13.32
CA ASN A 265 31.20 -14.30 -13.55
C ASN A 265 30.48 -13.23 -14.37
N ARG A 266 30.00 -12.17 -13.69
CA ARG A 266 29.30 -11.04 -14.32
C ARG A 266 30.29 -10.04 -14.90
N THR A 267 30.03 -9.63 -16.14
CA THR A 267 30.69 -8.48 -16.76
C THR A 267 30.22 -7.18 -16.12
N ASP A 268 30.90 -6.06 -16.39
CA ASP A 268 30.56 -4.78 -15.77
C ASP A 268 29.25 -4.18 -16.31
N ASP A 269 28.95 -4.41 -17.59
CA ASP A 269 27.65 -4.10 -18.21
C ASP A 269 26.50 -4.90 -17.59
N GLN A 270 26.75 -6.15 -17.19
CA GLN A 270 25.77 -6.94 -16.44
C GLN A 270 25.54 -6.46 -15.02
N LYS A 271 26.40 -5.59 -14.46
CA LYS A 271 26.24 -5.00 -13.12
C LYS A 271 25.67 -3.59 -13.14
N HIS A 272 25.63 -2.94 -14.31
CA HIS A 272 25.14 -1.59 -14.47
C HIS A 272 23.61 -1.55 -14.62
N LEU A 273 22.95 -0.64 -13.91
CA LEU A 273 21.52 -0.37 -14.05
C LEU A 273 21.29 1.15 -14.10
N SER A 274 20.48 1.58 -15.07
CA SER A 274 19.96 2.95 -15.12
C SER A 274 18.65 3.05 -14.35
N VAL A 275 18.59 3.95 -13.38
CA VAL A 275 17.41 4.12 -12.51
C VAL A 275 16.85 5.52 -12.71
N ASP A 276 15.61 5.63 -13.18
CA ASP A 276 14.84 6.85 -13.14
C ASP A 276 14.14 6.98 -11.78
N GLY A 277 14.63 7.93 -10.97
CA GLY A 277 14.16 8.16 -9.62
C GLY A 277 12.91 9.04 -9.51
N ALA A 278 12.24 9.37 -10.63
CA ALA A 278 11.02 10.19 -10.70
C ALA A 278 11.10 11.59 -10.08
N ASN A 279 12.31 12.09 -9.81
CA ASN A 279 12.59 13.24 -8.95
C ASN A 279 12.02 13.10 -7.52
N GLY A 280 11.79 11.86 -7.08
CA GLY A 280 11.16 11.50 -5.81
C GLY A 280 12.14 11.02 -4.74
N ILE A 281 11.57 10.61 -3.60
CA ILE A 281 12.36 10.20 -2.43
C ILE A 281 13.18 8.92 -2.71
N GLY A 282 12.70 8.05 -3.60
CA GLY A 282 13.41 6.84 -4.03
C GLY A 282 14.81 7.14 -4.59
N ALA A 283 14.97 8.24 -5.34
CA ALA A 283 16.26 8.64 -5.89
C ALA A 283 17.30 8.95 -4.81
N ILE A 284 16.87 9.62 -3.74
CA ILE A 284 17.71 9.97 -2.60
C ILE A 284 18.11 8.68 -1.85
N LYS A 285 17.14 7.81 -1.59
CA LYS A 285 17.35 6.61 -0.76
C LYS A 285 18.16 5.53 -1.46
N VAL A 286 18.00 5.35 -2.77
CA VAL A 286 18.84 4.40 -3.52
C VAL A 286 20.29 4.89 -3.62
N ARG A 287 20.53 6.21 -3.64
CA ARG A 287 21.89 6.79 -3.57
C ARG A 287 22.54 6.61 -2.20
N GLU A 288 21.78 6.81 -1.12
CA GLU A 288 22.26 6.50 0.23
C GLU A 288 22.67 5.01 0.33
N MET A 289 21.87 4.11 -0.26
CA MET A 289 22.11 2.67 -0.27
C MET A 289 23.28 2.24 -1.18
N GLU A 290 23.70 3.06 -2.14
CA GLU A 290 24.69 2.71 -3.17
C GLU A 290 25.99 2.15 -2.55
N SER A 291 26.45 2.73 -1.45
CA SER A 291 27.66 2.30 -0.74
C SER A 291 27.62 0.83 -0.28
N HIS A 292 26.43 0.31 0.01
CA HIS A 292 26.21 -1.09 0.39
C HIS A 292 26.21 -2.04 -0.83
N LEU A 293 25.99 -1.51 -2.04
CA LEU A 293 25.78 -2.28 -3.27
C LEU A 293 27.01 -2.34 -4.19
N LYS A 294 27.97 -1.42 -4.06
CA LYS A 294 29.11 -1.21 -5.01
C LYS A 294 29.88 -2.46 -5.43
N LYS A 295 29.91 -3.51 -4.60
CA LYS A 295 30.61 -4.77 -4.93
C LYS A 295 29.88 -5.59 -5.99
N HIS A 296 28.56 -5.46 -6.09
CA HIS A 296 27.70 -6.34 -6.87
C HIS A 296 26.83 -5.59 -7.89
N MET A 297 26.70 -4.26 -7.78
CA MET A 297 25.85 -3.45 -8.65
C MET A 297 26.38 -2.02 -8.78
N GLN A 298 26.24 -1.44 -9.96
CA GLN A 298 26.57 -0.05 -10.27
C GLN A 298 25.31 0.67 -10.73
N LEU A 299 25.00 1.82 -10.13
CA LEU A 299 23.77 2.55 -10.40
C LEU A 299 24.07 3.86 -11.14
N SER A 300 23.26 4.17 -12.14
CA SER A 300 23.18 5.50 -12.75
C SER A 300 21.80 6.08 -12.51
N VAL A 301 21.69 6.95 -11.51
CA VAL A 301 20.41 7.52 -11.08
C VAL A 301 20.12 8.82 -11.82
N PHE A 302 19.07 8.80 -12.65
CA PHE A 302 18.50 9.92 -13.39
C PHE A 302 17.26 10.45 -12.67
N ASN A 303 16.81 11.67 -13.01
CA ASN A 303 15.67 12.33 -12.39
C ASN A 303 15.73 12.22 -10.88
N ASP A 304 16.76 12.83 -10.31
CA ASP A 304 17.20 12.59 -8.94
C ASP A 304 16.67 13.60 -7.92
N GLY A 305 15.78 14.49 -8.36
CA GLY A 305 15.24 15.57 -7.53
C GLY A 305 16.11 16.83 -7.52
N SER A 306 17.23 16.88 -8.25
CA SER A 306 18.11 18.06 -8.26
C SER A 306 17.63 19.21 -9.14
N ARG A 307 16.97 18.91 -10.27
CA ARG A 307 16.58 19.91 -11.30
C ARG A 307 15.22 19.69 -11.95
N GLY A 308 14.52 18.59 -11.62
CA GLY A 308 13.24 18.20 -12.22
C GLY A 308 12.08 18.26 -11.24
N LYS A 309 10.85 18.32 -11.76
CA LYS A 309 9.60 18.26 -10.98
C LYS A 309 9.24 16.79 -10.70
N LEU A 310 8.74 16.52 -9.50
CA LEU A 310 8.27 15.19 -9.07
C LEU A 310 7.26 14.60 -10.08
N ASN A 311 7.50 13.36 -10.53
CA ASN A 311 6.67 12.61 -11.49
C ASN A 311 6.40 13.31 -12.84
N TYR A 312 7.11 14.39 -13.17
CA TYR A 312 6.83 15.16 -14.38
C TYR A 312 7.61 14.59 -15.58
N GLN A 313 6.87 13.89 -16.46
CA GLN A 313 7.43 13.22 -17.65
C GLN A 313 8.51 12.17 -17.32
N CYS A 314 8.43 11.60 -16.12
CA CYS A 314 9.29 10.54 -15.61
C CYS A 314 8.53 9.72 -14.56
N GLY A 315 9.14 8.63 -14.12
CA GLY A 315 8.61 7.73 -13.11
C GLY A 315 7.72 6.61 -13.67
N ALA A 316 7.46 5.61 -12.83
CA ALA A 316 6.83 4.35 -13.22
C ALA A 316 5.46 4.53 -13.89
N ASP A 317 4.61 5.42 -13.36
CA ASP A 317 3.29 5.71 -13.92
C ASP A 317 3.39 6.32 -15.32
N PHE A 318 4.29 7.30 -15.52
CA PHE A 318 4.52 7.90 -16.83
C PHE A 318 4.99 6.86 -17.84
N VAL A 319 5.98 6.05 -17.48
CA VAL A 319 6.54 5.02 -18.37
C VAL A 319 5.49 3.97 -18.71
N LYS A 320 4.71 3.50 -17.73
CA LYS A 320 3.63 2.52 -17.95
C LYS A 320 2.53 3.07 -18.86
N VAL A 321 2.08 4.29 -18.62
CA VAL A 321 0.94 4.88 -19.36
C VAL A 321 1.35 5.38 -20.74
N GLN A 322 2.52 6.00 -20.86
CA GLN A 322 2.98 6.61 -22.11
C GLN A 322 3.82 5.66 -22.97
N GLN A 323 4.27 4.53 -22.41
CA GLN A 323 5.11 3.52 -23.07
C GLN A 323 6.27 4.13 -23.85
N LYS A 324 7.02 5.01 -23.19
CA LYS A 324 8.18 5.70 -23.76
C LYS A 324 9.19 6.06 -22.68
N LEU A 325 10.39 6.41 -23.11
CA LEU A 325 11.47 6.82 -22.23
C LEU A 325 11.13 8.08 -21.42
N PRO A 326 11.49 8.13 -20.12
CA PRO A 326 11.47 9.35 -19.31
C PRO A 326 12.29 10.48 -19.93
N THR A 327 11.88 11.73 -19.66
CA THR A 327 12.68 12.90 -20.06
C THR A 327 14.05 12.87 -19.37
N GLY A 328 15.10 13.17 -20.13
CA GLY A 328 16.47 13.33 -19.61
C GLY A 328 17.30 12.04 -19.54
N ILE A 329 16.72 10.87 -19.82
CA ILE A 329 17.48 9.62 -19.92
C ILE A 329 18.08 9.46 -21.32
N LYS A 330 19.33 9.01 -21.39
CA LYS A 330 19.99 8.58 -22.64
C LYS A 330 20.52 7.19 -22.43
N ILE A 331 20.01 6.24 -23.20
CA ILE A 331 20.32 4.81 -23.05
C ILE A 331 20.74 4.26 -24.39
N ASN A 332 21.64 3.28 -24.38
CA ASN A 332 22.00 2.52 -25.56
C ASN A 332 21.03 1.35 -25.75
N PRO A 333 20.87 0.87 -26.99
CA PRO A 333 20.15 -0.36 -27.25
C PRO A 333 20.58 -1.51 -26.32
N GLY A 334 19.62 -2.08 -25.61
CA GLY A 334 19.79 -3.19 -24.69
C GLY A 334 20.22 -2.82 -23.25
N ASP A 335 20.41 -1.54 -22.95
CA ASP A 335 20.66 -1.09 -21.58
C ASP A 335 19.44 -1.38 -20.70
N ARG A 336 19.68 -1.97 -19.52
CA ARG A 336 18.63 -2.20 -18.52
C ARG A 336 18.28 -0.91 -17.82
N CYS A 337 17.00 -0.60 -17.79
CA CYS A 337 16.47 0.58 -17.13
C CYS A 337 15.27 0.23 -16.26
N CYS A 338 15.11 0.94 -15.15
CA CYS A 338 13.89 0.93 -14.38
C CYS A 338 13.47 2.34 -13.95
N SER A 339 12.18 2.52 -13.69
CA SER A 339 11.61 3.74 -13.12
C SER A 339 10.92 3.43 -11.81
N PHE A 340 11.19 4.23 -10.79
CA PHE A 340 10.39 4.29 -9.55
C PHE A 340 9.22 5.24 -9.72
N ASP A 341 8.22 5.19 -8.85
CA ASP A 341 7.29 6.31 -8.65
C ASP A 341 7.75 7.23 -7.51
N GLY A 342 6.99 8.31 -7.26
CA GLY A 342 7.41 9.40 -6.38
C GLY A 342 7.76 8.99 -4.94
N ASP A 343 7.09 7.97 -4.39
CA ASP A 343 7.34 7.42 -3.04
C ASP A 343 8.01 6.03 -3.04
N ALA A 344 8.41 5.56 -4.22
CA ALA A 344 9.11 4.30 -4.47
C ALA A 344 8.35 3.05 -3.98
N ASP A 345 7.02 3.04 -4.13
CA ASP A 345 6.18 1.84 -3.91
C ASP A 345 5.85 1.09 -5.21
N ARG A 346 6.34 1.60 -6.36
CA ARG A 346 6.19 0.97 -7.69
C ARG A 346 7.48 0.95 -8.47
N ILE A 347 7.64 -0.09 -9.27
CA ILE A 347 8.73 -0.21 -10.24
C ILE A 347 8.26 -0.78 -11.57
N VAL A 348 8.77 -0.23 -12.66
CA VAL A 348 8.69 -0.85 -13.99
C VAL A 348 10.07 -0.88 -14.61
N TYR A 349 10.34 -1.92 -15.41
CA TYR A 349 11.55 -2.04 -16.21
C TYR A 349 11.28 -1.73 -17.68
N TYR A 350 12.31 -1.37 -18.41
CA TYR A 350 12.24 -1.13 -19.85
C TYR A 350 13.63 -1.15 -20.48
N TYR A 351 13.66 -1.28 -21.80
CA TYR A 351 14.85 -1.11 -22.63
C TYR A 351 14.45 -0.61 -24.02
N THR A 352 15.43 -0.19 -24.81
CA THR A 352 15.27 0.00 -26.26
C THR A 352 16.00 -1.08 -27.02
N ASP A 353 15.43 -1.58 -28.11
CA ASP A 353 16.10 -2.55 -28.96
C ASP A 353 17.05 -1.89 -29.99
N CYS A 354 17.65 -2.69 -30.87
CA CYS A 354 18.60 -2.21 -31.88
C CYS A 354 17.94 -1.37 -32.99
N GLN A 355 16.61 -1.42 -33.14
CA GLN A 355 15.85 -0.54 -34.04
C GLN A 355 15.44 0.77 -33.36
N GLY A 356 15.61 0.85 -32.04
CA GLY A 356 15.22 1.99 -31.23
C GLY A 356 13.79 1.89 -30.71
N ASP A 357 13.14 0.74 -30.85
CA ASP A 357 11.79 0.52 -30.33
C ASP A 357 11.83 0.34 -28.82
N PHE A 358 10.84 0.91 -28.13
CA PHE A 358 10.71 0.86 -26.67
C PHE A 358 9.96 -0.40 -26.24
N HIS A 359 10.53 -1.11 -25.27
CA HIS A 359 9.96 -2.34 -24.70
C HIS A 359 9.72 -2.16 -23.21
N LEU A 360 8.49 -2.39 -22.76
CA LEU A 360 8.06 -2.28 -21.37
C LEU A 360 8.08 -3.66 -20.69
N LEU A 361 8.64 -3.71 -19.48
CA LEU A 361 8.55 -4.85 -18.57
C LEU A 361 7.86 -4.39 -17.28
N ASP A 362 6.55 -4.53 -17.25
CA ASP A 362 5.70 -4.03 -16.18
C ASP A 362 5.56 -5.03 -15.01
N GLY A 363 4.61 -4.75 -14.10
CA GLY A 363 4.36 -5.61 -12.95
C GLY A 363 4.03 -7.07 -13.29
N ASP A 364 3.38 -7.36 -14.43
CA ASP A 364 3.08 -8.74 -14.83
C ASP A 364 4.34 -9.47 -15.32
N LYS A 365 5.25 -8.76 -15.98
CA LYS A 365 6.57 -9.29 -16.36
C LYS A 365 7.43 -9.55 -15.11
N ILE A 366 7.35 -8.68 -14.10
CA ILE A 366 8.01 -8.85 -12.79
C ILE A 366 7.45 -10.07 -12.06
N ALA A 367 6.13 -10.16 -11.90
CA ALA A 367 5.48 -11.29 -11.25
C ALA A 367 5.83 -12.62 -11.92
N THR A 368 5.87 -12.65 -13.25
CA THR A 368 6.22 -13.86 -14.01
C THR A 368 7.68 -14.27 -13.79
N LEU A 369 8.62 -13.32 -13.78
CA LEU A 369 10.03 -13.58 -13.51
C LEU A 369 10.23 -14.16 -12.11
N ILE A 370 9.67 -13.49 -11.10
CA ILE A 370 9.82 -13.89 -9.69
C ILE A 370 9.15 -15.24 -9.43
N SER A 371 7.92 -15.45 -9.92
CA SER A 371 7.22 -16.72 -9.72
C SER A 371 7.90 -17.88 -10.45
N THR A 372 8.49 -17.64 -11.63
CA THR A 372 9.31 -18.66 -12.33
C THR A 372 10.51 -19.05 -11.48
N PHE A 373 11.26 -18.06 -10.98
CA PHE A 373 12.44 -18.30 -10.15
C PHE A 373 12.09 -19.05 -8.85
N LEU A 374 11.06 -18.61 -8.14
CA LEU A 374 10.59 -19.29 -6.92
C LEU A 374 10.16 -20.73 -7.20
N LYS A 375 9.42 -20.97 -8.30
CA LYS A 375 8.98 -22.32 -8.66
C LYS A 375 10.14 -23.24 -9.00
N GLU A 376 11.13 -22.76 -9.74
CA GLU A 376 12.36 -23.51 -10.03
C GLU A 376 13.08 -23.89 -8.73
N LEU A 377 13.31 -22.92 -7.84
CA LEU A 377 13.97 -23.19 -6.55
C LEU A 377 13.18 -24.14 -5.65
N LEU A 378 11.85 -24.05 -5.61
CA LEU A 378 11.02 -24.99 -4.86
C LEU A 378 11.14 -26.42 -5.39
N ASN A 379 11.16 -26.58 -6.70
CA ASN A 379 11.34 -27.88 -7.34
C ASN A 379 12.73 -28.45 -7.03
N GLU A 380 13.78 -27.64 -7.16
CA GLU A 380 15.16 -28.01 -6.82
C GLU A 380 15.31 -28.36 -5.33
N ALA A 381 14.66 -27.61 -4.45
CA ALA A 381 14.62 -27.87 -3.01
C ALA A 381 13.76 -29.10 -2.65
N GLY A 382 12.92 -29.59 -3.57
CA GLY A 382 11.96 -30.67 -3.32
C GLY A 382 10.86 -30.27 -2.32
N LEU A 383 10.44 -29.00 -2.34
CA LEU A 383 9.40 -28.46 -1.46
C LEU A 383 8.06 -28.35 -2.19
N GLY A 384 7.06 -29.13 -1.74
CA GLY A 384 5.69 -29.11 -2.27
C GLY A 384 4.84 -27.95 -1.76
N LEU A 385 5.34 -26.71 -1.84
CA LEU A 385 4.61 -25.50 -1.42
C LEU A 385 3.74 -24.97 -2.56
N LYS A 386 2.52 -24.52 -2.22
CA LYS A 386 1.58 -23.95 -3.18
C LYS A 386 1.93 -22.49 -3.48
N ILE A 387 2.39 -22.26 -4.69
CA ILE A 387 2.59 -20.92 -5.24
C ILE A 387 1.35 -20.45 -6.01
N ALA A 388 0.94 -19.21 -5.78
CA ALA A 388 -0.07 -18.54 -6.58
C ALA A 388 0.41 -17.15 -7.02
N VAL A 389 -0.05 -16.73 -8.20
CA VAL A 389 0.13 -15.38 -8.72
C VAL A 389 -1.22 -14.67 -8.69
N VAL A 390 -1.30 -13.56 -7.96
CA VAL A 390 -2.50 -12.76 -7.83
C VAL A 390 -2.40 -11.54 -8.75
N GLN A 391 -3.35 -11.44 -9.67
CA GLN A 391 -3.42 -10.39 -10.70
C GLN A 391 -4.71 -9.59 -10.56
N THR A 392 -4.79 -8.45 -11.24
CA THR A 392 -6.05 -7.71 -11.45
C THR A 392 -6.54 -7.91 -12.87
N ALA A 393 -7.73 -7.39 -13.19
CA ALA A 393 -8.25 -7.38 -14.54
C ALA A 393 -7.32 -6.68 -15.56
N TYR A 394 -6.44 -5.77 -15.13
CA TYR A 394 -5.50 -5.05 -16.00
C TYR A 394 -4.31 -5.90 -16.46
N ALA A 395 -4.09 -7.07 -15.88
CA ALA A 395 -3.02 -7.95 -16.32
C ALA A 395 -3.22 -8.38 -17.76
N ASN A 396 -2.15 -8.39 -18.56
CA ASN A 396 -2.23 -8.81 -19.95
C ASN A 396 -2.64 -10.28 -20.04
N GLY A 397 -3.57 -10.61 -20.95
CA GLY A 397 -4.06 -11.97 -21.14
C GLY A 397 -2.96 -12.99 -21.44
N SER A 398 -1.88 -12.57 -22.12
CA SER A 398 -0.70 -13.42 -22.36
C SER A 398 0.04 -13.80 -21.08
N SER A 399 0.14 -12.88 -20.11
CA SER A 399 0.76 -13.16 -18.81
C SER A 399 -0.02 -14.24 -18.07
N THR A 400 -1.35 -14.05 -17.93
CA THR A 400 -2.23 -15.03 -17.30
C THR A 400 -2.14 -16.38 -18.01
N HIS A 401 -2.18 -16.40 -19.34
CA HIS A 401 -2.07 -17.63 -20.13
C HIS A 401 -0.73 -18.34 -19.90
N TYR A 402 0.39 -17.62 -19.88
CA TYR A 402 1.70 -18.19 -19.61
C TYR A 402 1.78 -18.82 -18.21
N LEU A 403 1.29 -18.10 -17.19
CA LEU A 403 1.26 -18.57 -15.81
C LEU A 403 0.43 -19.86 -15.65
N GLU A 404 -0.79 -19.88 -16.21
CA GLU A 404 -1.69 -21.03 -16.10
C GLU A 404 -1.26 -22.21 -16.97
N ASN A 405 -0.90 -21.95 -18.23
CA ASN A 405 -0.76 -23.00 -19.24
C ASN A 405 0.67 -23.46 -19.44
N THR A 406 1.66 -22.59 -19.28
CA THR A 406 3.09 -22.96 -19.40
C THR A 406 3.65 -23.28 -18.02
N MET A 407 3.58 -22.32 -17.09
CA MET A 407 4.13 -22.50 -15.77
C MET A 407 3.31 -23.45 -14.91
N LYS A 408 2.01 -23.64 -15.16
CA LYS A 408 1.12 -24.45 -14.32
C LYS A 408 1.14 -23.97 -12.86
N VAL A 409 1.00 -22.67 -12.65
CA VAL A 409 0.79 -22.07 -11.30
C VAL A 409 -0.65 -21.63 -11.15
N ILE A 410 -1.09 -21.47 -9.90
CA ILE A 410 -2.42 -20.95 -9.61
C ILE A 410 -2.44 -19.47 -9.95
N VAL A 411 -3.41 -19.01 -10.74
CA VAL A 411 -3.63 -17.58 -10.98
C VAL A 411 -4.97 -17.18 -10.37
N LYS A 412 -4.97 -16.08 -9.60
CA LYS A 412 -6.18 -15.53 -8.98
C LYS A 412 -6.36 -14.09 -9.38
N CYS A 413 -7.52 -13.75 -9.93
CA CYS A 413 -7.88 -12.38 -10.27
C CYS A 413 -8.64 -11.72 -9.11
N THR A 414 -8.27 -10.50 -8.74
CA THR A 414 -8.93 -9.70 -7.70
C THR A 414 -9.27 -8.30 -8.20
N LYS A 415 -10.03 -7.55 -7.39
CA LYS A 415 -10.27 -6.13 -7.62
C LYS A 415 -8.95 -5.36 -7.56
N THR A 416 -8.85 -4.28 -8.32
CA THR A 416 -7.72 -3.34 -8.29
C THR A 416 -7.54 -2.75 -6.90
N GLY A 417 -6.28 -2.60 -6.49
CA GLY A 417 -5.89 -2.09 -5.19
C GLY A 417 -5.20 -3.15 -4.35
N VAL A 418 -3.99 -2.82 -3.91
CA VAL A 418 -3.04 -3.67 -3.17
C VAL A 418 -3.69 -4.42 -2.00
N LYS A 419 -4.65 -3.81 -1.29
CA LYS A 419 -5.39 -4.47 -0.20
C LYS A 419 -6.06 -5.77 -0.64
N HIS A 420 -6.68 -5.79 -1.81
CA HIS A 420 -7.36 -6.97 -2.34
C HIS A 420 -6.36 -8.03 -2.83
N LEU A 421 -5.27 -7.60 -3.48
CA LEU A 421 -4.21 -8.49 -3.92
C LEU A 421 -3.51 -9.15 -2.73
N HIS A 422 -3.13 -8.35 -1.73
CA HIS A 422 -2.44 -8.79 -0.52
C HIS A 422 -3.27 -9.82 0.24
N HIS A 423 -4.55 -9.53 0.53
CA HIS A 423 -5.44 -10.48 1.21
C HIS A 423 -5.59 -11.80 0.44
N ALA A 424 -5.71 -11.75 -0.88
CA ALA A 424 -5.80 -12.95 -1.69
C ALA A 424 -4.48 -13.73 -1.74
N ALA A 425 -3.33 -13.06 -1.69
CA ALA A 425 -2.01 -13.67 -1.67
C ALA A 425 -1.73 -14.42 -0.35
N GLN A 426 -2.29 -13.95 0.77
CA GLN A 426 -2.18 -14.59 2.09
C GLN A 426 -2.85 -15.99 2.19
N GLU A 427 -3.72 -16.35 1.23
CA GLU A 427 -4.39 -17.66 1.21
C GLU A 427 -3.47 -18.82 0.76
N PHE A 428 -2.25 -18.52 0.31
CA PHE A 428 -1.32 -19.49 -0.28
C PHE A 428 -0.04 -19.63 0.56
N ASP A 429 0.71 -20.71 0.34
CA ASP A 429 2.02 -20.89 0.99
C ASP A 429 2.98 -19.78 0.54
N ILE A 430 2.93 -19.44 -0.76
CA ILE A 430 3.64 -18.33 -1.38
C ILE A 430 2.69 -17.60 -2.32
N GLY A 431 2.40 -16.33 -2.02
CA GLY A 431 1.53 -15.48 -2.84
C GLY A 431 2.33 -14.36 -3.49
N VAL A 432 2.56 -14.46 -4.80
CA VAL A 432 3.18 -13.39 -5.61
C VAL A 432 2.07 -12.48 -6.11
N TYR A 433 2.14 -11.17 -5.88
CA TYR A 433 1.13 -10.25 -6.42
C TYR A 433 1.77 -8.98 -6.95
N PHE A 434 1.40 -8.61 -8.18
CA PHE A 434 1.77 -7.33 -8.77
C PHE A 434 0.59 -6.80 -9.58
N GLU A 435 0.36 -5.50 -9.50
CA GLU A 435 -0.45 -4.79 -10.48
C GLU A 435 0.42 -4.41 -11.68
N ALA A 436 -0.16 -4.34 -12.88
CA ALA A 436 0.54 -3.94 -14.10
C ALA A 436 1.20 -2.55 -14.01
N ASN A 437 0.86 -1.72 -13.01
CA ASN A 437 1.50 -0.43 -12.74
C ASN A 437 2.85 -0.54 -12.00
N GLY A 438 3.27 -1.75 -11.62
CA GLY A 438 4.53 -2.00 -10.92
C GLY A 438 4.44 -2.06 -9.39
N HIS A 439 3.26 -1.89 -8.79
CA HIS A 439 3.07 -2.09 -7.35
C HIS A 439 2.87 -3.58 -7.06
N GLY A 440 3.73 -4.19 -6.26
CA GLY A 440 3.58 -5.57 -5.84
C GLY A 440 4.68 -6.07 -4.93
N THR A 441 4.52 -7.28 -4.41
CA THR A 441 5.55 -7.99 -3.63
C THR A 441 5.20 -9.48 -3.58
N VAL A 442 5.92 -10.25 -2.78
CA VAL A 442 5.65 -11.66 -2.49
C VAL A 442 5.42 -11.85 -1.00
N LEU A 443 4.43 -12.66 -0.64
CA LEU A 443 4.16 -13.08 0.73
C LEU A 443 4.50 -14.55 0.89
N PHE A 444 5.05 -14.89 2.04
CA PHE A 444 5.30 -16.25 2.47
C PHE A 444 4.48 -16.53 3.72
N SER A 445 3.74 -17.62 3.73
CA SER A 445 3.08 -18.08 4.96
C SER A 445 4.12 -18.47 5.99
N VAL A 446 3.80 -18.33 7.28
CA VAL A 446 4.70 -18.74 8.38
C VAL A 446 5.14 -20.21 8.20
N GLY A 447 4.24 -21.10 7.79
CA GLY A 447 4.57 -22.50 7.54
C GLY A 447 5.49 -22.73 6.33
N ALA A 448 5.46 -21.85 5.32
CA ALA A 448 6.39 -21.89 4.20
C ALA A 448 7.79 -21.43 4.63
N GLU A 449 7.88 -20.31 5.36
CA GLU A 449 9.13 -19.79 5.91
C GLU A 449 9.81 -20.82 6.82
N GLU A 450 9.06 -21.43 7.74
CA GLU A 450 9.58 -22.45 8.65
C GLU A 450 10.13 -23.67 7.89
N LYS A 451 9.42 -24.16 6.86
CA LYS A 451 9.88 -25.30 6.05
C LYS A 451 11.14 -24.98 5.26
N ILE A 452 11.22 -23.79 4.67
CA ILE A 452 12.40 -23.33 3.93
C ILE A 452 13.59 -23.20 4.90
N GLN A 453 13.37 -22.60 6.08
CA GLN A 453 14.38 -22.42 7.10
C GLN A 453 14.90 -23.76 7.66
N GLN A 454 13.99 -24.71 7.92
CA GLN A 454 14.35 -26.05 8.39
C GLN A 454 15.21 -26.77 7.34
N LEU A 455 14.83 -26.69 6.07
CA LEU A 455 15.60 -27.32 5.00
C LEU A 455 16.98 -26.69 4.83
N ALA A 456 17.09 -25.36 4.87
CA ALA A 456 18.37 -24.66 4.77
C ALA A 456 19.35 -25.05 5.90
N ASN A 457 18.81 -25.37 7.08
CA ASN A 457 19.59 -25.75 8.26
C ASN A 457 19.83 -27.26 8.39
N ASP A 458 19.24 -28.11 7.55
CA ASP A 458 19.41 -29.56 7.63
C ASP A 458 20.83 -29.95 7.20
N PRO A 459 21.63 -30.60 8.07
CA PRO A 459 22.98 -31.05 7.70
C PRO A 459 22.98 -32.30 6.81
N ASN A 460 21.85 -33.00 6.65
CA ASN A 460 21.77 -34.32 6.00
C ASN A 460 21.25 -34.28 4.56
N ILE A 461 20.97 -33.10 4.00
CA ILE A 461 20.51 -32.95 2.61
C ILE A 461 21.69 -32.75 1.65
N ASN A 462 21.46 -33.05 0.38
CA ASN A 462 22.47 -32.84 -0.67
C ASN A 462 22.73 -31.35 -0.93
N ASP A 463 23.89 -31.06 -1.54
CA ASP A 463 24.36 -29.69 -1.75
C ASP A 463 23.42 -28.87 -2.67
N GLU A 464 22.78 -29.51 -3.66
CA GLU A 464 21.86 -28.84 -4.59
C GLU A 464 20.59 -28.36 -3.88
N ARG A 465 19.93 -29.23 -3.11
CA ARG A 465 18.75 -28.87 -2.32
C ARG A 465 19.08 -27.82 -1.28
N LYS A 466 20.25 -27.94 -0.65
CA LYS A 466 20.72 -26.98 0.34
C LYS A 466 20.96 -25.61 -0.28
N LYS A 467 21.56 -25.57 -1.48
CA LYS A 467 21.74 -24.34 -2.25
C LYS A 467 20.39 -23.71 -2.62
N ALA A 468 19.44 -24.49 -3.11
CA ALA A 468 18.11 -23.99 -3.45
C ALA A 468 17.37 -23.43 -2.21
N ALA A 469 17.43 -24.12 -1.08
CA ALA A 469 16.87 -23.65 0.18
C ALA A 469 17.54 -22.35 0.67
N PHE A 470 18.86 -22.24 0.55
CA PHE A 470 19.61 -21.03 0.86
C PHE A 470 19.20 -19.85 -0.04
N LEU A 471 19.03 -20.08 -1.35
CA LEU A 471 18.55 -19.06 -2.28
C LEU A 471 17.12 -18.62 -1.94
N LEU A 472 16.22 -19.56 -1.60
CA LEU A 472 14.87 -19.23 -1.13
C LEU A 472 14.89 -18.38 0.14
N GLN A 473 15.73 -18.73 1.12
CA GLN A 473 15.86 -17.96 2.37
C GLN A 473 16.30 -16.52 2.10
N ASN A 474 17.35 -16.31 1.30
CA ASN A 474 17.80 -14.95 0.95
C ASN A 474 16.78 -14.22 0.06
N THR A 475 15.97 -14.96 -0.71
CA THR A 475 14.85 -14.38 -1.46
C THR A 475 13.75 -13.89 -0.52
N ILE A 476 13.46 -14.58 0.58
CA ILE A 476 12.54 -14.09 1.62
C ILE A 476 13.11 -12.81 2.27
N ASP A 477 14.40 -12.80 2.58
CA ASP A 477 15.03 -11.68 3.30
C ASP A 477 15.13 -10.39 2.46
N ILE A 478 15.33 -10.53 1.14
CA ILE A 478 15.39 -9.38 0.22
C ILE A 478 14.00 -8.83 -0.10
N ILE A 479 12.95 -9.65 -0.02
CA ILE A 479 11.58 -9.23 -0.30
C ILE A 479 11.01 -8.44 0.87
N ASN A 480 10.43 -7.29 0.58
CA ASN A 480 9.63 -6.58 1.56
C ASN A 480 8.20 -7.12 1.58
N GLN A 481 7.88 -7.98 2.56
CA GLN A 481 6.55 -8.60 2.67
C GLN A 481 5.47 -7.65 3.21
N THR A 482 5.81 -6.43 3.62
CA THR A 482 4.87 -5.49 4.25
C THR A 482 4.01 -4.74 3.23
N VAL A 483 4.62 -4.30 2.13
CA VAL A 483 4.01 -3.52 1.05
C VAL A 483 4.91 -3.64 -0.20
N GLY A 484 4.39 -3.27 -1.38
CA GLY A 484 5.23 -3.21 -2.57
C GLY A 484 6.38 -2.22 -2.40
N ASP A 485 7.58 -2.61 -2.83
CA ASP A 485 8.82 -1.91 -2.53
C ASP A 485 9.74 -1.91 -3.74
N ALA A 486 9.78 -0.76 -4.42
CA ALA A 486 10.51 -0.62 -5.66
C ALA A 486 12.02 -0.90 -5.53
N ILE A 487 12.62 -0.62 -4.37
CA ILE A 487 14.06 -0.86 -4.15
C ILE A 487 14.29 -2.35 -3.87
N SER A 488 13.46 -2.97 -3.03
CA SER A 488 13.49 -4.42 -2.79
C SER A 488 13.29 -5.21 -4.08
N ASP A 489 12.27 -4.85 -4.86
CA ASP A 489 11.94 -5.49 -6.14
C ASP A 489 13.07 -5.32 -7.16
N MET A 490 13.65 -4.11 -7.29
CA MET A 490 14.81 -3.86 -8.14
C MET A 490 15.97 -4.81 -7.80
N LEU A 491 16.31 -4.92 -6.52
CA LEU A 491 17.42 -5.77 -6.09
C LEU A 491 17.13 -7.25 -6.33
N LEU A 492 15.90 -7.70 -6.11
CA LEU A 492 15.48 -9.08 -6.40
C LEU A 492 15.55 -9.37 -7.90
N ILE A 493 15.00 -8.50 -8.75
CA ILE A 493 15.02 -8.66 -10.22
C ILE A 493 16.46 -8.77 -10.70
N GLU A 494 17.34 -7.87 -10.27
CA GLU A 494 18.75 -7.88 -10.68
C GLU A 494 19.50 -9.11 -10.14
N ALA A 495 19.14 -9.61 -8.96
CA ALA A 495 19.68 -10.87 -8.45
C ALA A 495 19.22 -12.07 -9.29
N ILE A 496 17.94 -12.13 -9.68
CA ILE A 496 17.39 -13.21 -10.53
C ILE A 496 18.06 -13.19 -11.91
N LEU A 497 18.12 -12.02 -12.56
CA LEU A 497 18.77 -11.88 -13.87
C LEU A 497 20.24 -12.31 -13.81
N ALA A 498 20.94 -11.93 -12.75
CA ALA A 498 22.32 -12.33 -12.51
C ALA A 498 22.47 -13.85 -12.31
N ILE A 499 21.67 -14.47 -11.44
CA ILE A 499 21.72 -15.91 -11.16
C ILE A 499 21.40 -16.73 -12.41
N LYS A 500 20.41 -16.28 -13.19
CA LYS A 500 20.01 -16.94 -14.44
C LYS A 500 20.94 -16.65 -15.62
N GLY A 501 21.83 -15.67 -15.51
CA GLY A 501 22.60 -15.17 -16.66
C GLY A 501 21.71 -14.64 -17.78
N MET A 502 20.56 -14.07 -17.43
CA MET A 502 19.50 -13.67 -18.36
C MET A 502 19.64 -12.19 -18.72
N THR A 503 19.53 -11.86 -20.01
CA THR A 503 19.43 -10.47 -20.47
C THR A 503 17.99 -9.94 -20.33
N VAL A 504 17.81 -8.62 -20.39
CA VAL A 504 16.46 -8.03 -20.34
C VAL A 504 15.59 -8.45 -21.52
N GLN A 505 16.18 -8.65 -22.70
CA GLN A 505 15.48 -9.17 -23.88
C GLN A 505 15.02 -10.61 -23.67
N GLN A 506 15.84 -11.43 -23.01
CA GLN A 506 15.45 -12.81 -22.68
C GLN A 506 14.36 -12.85 -21.62
N TRP A 507 14.38 -11.93 -20.65
CA TRP A 507 13.28 -11.76 -19.70
C TRP A 507 11.99 -11.32 -20.42
N ASP A 508 12.08 -10.33 -21.29
CA ASP A 508 10.94 -9.86 -22.08
C ASP A 508 10.36 -10.99 -22.96
N ALA A 509 11.22 -11.82 -23.55
CA ALA A 509 10.85 -12.94 -24.40
C ALA A 509 10.24 -14.16 -23.66
N ILE A 510 10.09 -14.13 -22.32
CA ILE A 510 9.41 -15.21 -21.58
C ILE A 510 7.99 -15.42 -22.13
N TYR A 511 7.30 -14.34 -22.46
CA TYR A 511 6.03 -14.34 -23.21
C TYR A 511 5.85 -13.01 -23.93
N SER A 512 5.07 -13.00 -25.01
CA SER A 512 4.73 -11.77 -25.75
C SER A 512 3.36 -11.26 -25.32
N ASP A 513 3.29 -10.00 -24.90
CA ASP A 513 2.03 -9.34 -24.57
C ASP A 513 1.11 -9.25 -25.79
N LEU A 514 -0.20 -9.36 -25.55
CA LEU A 514 -1.17 -8.90 -26.53
C LEU A 514 -1.10 -7.36 -26.65
N PRO A 515 -1.18 -6.82 -27.87
CA PRO A 515 -1.46 -5.41 -28.07
C PRO A 515 -2.66 -4.96 -27.23
N ASN A 516 -2.50 -3.86 -26.51
CA ASN A 516 -3.50 -3.38 -25.57
C ASN A 516 -3.60 -1.85 -25.57
N ARG A 517 -4.74 -1.34 -25.09
CA ARG A 517 -5.04 0.08 -24.99
C ARG A 517 -5.86 0.35 -23.73
N GLN A 518 -5.47 1.39 -23.01
CA GLN A 518 -6.24 1.94 -21.90
C GLN A 518 -6.71 3.36 -22.23
N LEU A 519 -8.01 3.60 -22.08
CA LEU A 519 -8.62 4.92 -22.27
C LEU A 519 -9.35 5.36 -21.00
N LYS A 520 -9.55 6.67 -20.88
CA LYS A 520 -10.39 7.29 -19.85
C LYS A 520 -11.59 7.95 -20.53
N VAL A 521 -12.79 7.65 -20.07
CA VAL A 521 -14.03 8.29 -20.51
C VAL A 521 -14.54 9.17 -19.38
N GLN A 522 -14.70 10.47 -19.64
CA GLN A 522 -15.29 11.38 -18.67
C GLN A 522 -16.80 11.12 -18.58
N VAL A 523 -17.32 11.05 -17.36
CA VAL A 523 -18.75 10.83 -17.10
C VAL A 523 -19.24 11.86 -16.10
N SER A 524 -20.55 12.11 -16.10
CA SER A 524 -21.18 13.03 -15.14
C SER A 524 -21.15 12.51 -13.70
N ASP A 525 -21.29 11.19 -13.51
CA ASP A 525 -21.17 10.53 -12.21
C ASP A 525 -20.60 9.12 -12.39
N ARG A 526 -19.41 8.86 -11.85
CA ARG A 526 -18.77 7.54 -11.93
C ARG A 526 -19.55 6.43 -11.24
N ARG A 527 -20.41 6.76 -10.27
CA ARG A 527 -21.19 5.79 -9.46
C ARG A 527 -22.32 5.15 -10.26
N VAL A 528 -22.56 5.61 -11.49
CA VAL A 528 -23.50 4.95 -12.41
C VAL A 528 -22.99 3.57 -12.83
N ILE A 529 -21.68 3.33 -12.76
CA ILE A 529 -21.07 2.03 -13.09
C ILE A 529 -20.70 1.27 -11.82
N ASP A 530 -21.43 0.18 -11.58
CA ASP A 530 -21.06 -0.87 -10.64
C ASP A 530 -20.50 -2.07 -11.40
N THR A 531 -19.59 -2.80 -10.76
CA THR A 531 -18.91 -3.96 -11.36
C THR A 531 -18.95 -5.19 -10.46
N THR A 532 -18.78 -6.36 -11.06
CA THR A 532 -18.67 -7.67 -10.40
C THR A 532 -17.50 -8.46 -10.99
N ASP A 533 -17.27 -9.67 -10.48
CA ASP A 533 -16.26 -10.61 -10.97
C ASP A 533 -14.86 -9.99 -11.07
N ALA A 534 -14.32 -9.52 -9.93
CA ALA A 534 -13.03 -8.82 -9.86
C ALA A 534 -12.96 -7.58 -10.80
N GLU A 535 -14.07 -6.85 -10.90
CA GLU A 535 -14.23 -5.67 -11.78
C GLU A 535 -14.15 -5.98 -13.29
N ARG A 536 -14.25 -7.25 -13.69
CA ARG A 536 -14.20 -7.66 -15.11
C ARG A 536 -15.54 -7.51 -15.83
N ARG A 537 -16.63 -7.39 -15.08
CA ARG A 537 -17.99 -7.25 -15.64
C ARG A 537 -18.72 -6.05 -15.05
N ALA A 538 -19.33 -5.24 -15.90
CA ALA A 538 -20.28 -4.21 -15.49
C ALA A 538 -21.61 -4.86 -15.07
N VAL A 539 -22.19 -4.36 -13.98
CA VAL A 539 -23.53 -4.69 -13.50
C VAL A 539 -24.50 -3.57 -13.88
N THR A 540 -24.05 -2.33 -13.77
CA THR A 540 -24.79 -1.15 -14.20
C THR A 540 -23.92 -0.26 -15.09
N PRO A 541 -24.52 0.56 -15.96
CA PRO A 541 -25.94 0.55 -16.34
C PRO A 541 -26.31 -0.74 -17.12
N ALA A 542 -27.59 -1.12 -17.06
CA ALA A 542 -28.09 -2.29 -17.77
C ALA A 542 -27.85 -2.17 -19.28
N GLY A 543 -27.42 -3.25 -19.93
CA GLY A 543 -27.08 -3.27 -21.37
C GLY A 543 -25.62 -2.95 -21.67
N LEU A 544 -24.86 -2.34 -20.73
CA LEU A 544 -23.45 -1.99 -20.99
C LEU A 544 -22.58 -3.24 -21.12
N GLN A 545 -22.74 -4.23 -20.25
CA GLN A 545 -21.94 -5.45 -20.33
C GLN A 545 -22.27 -6.27 -21.58
N GLU A 546 -23.55 -6.36 -21.96
CA GLU A 546 -23.98 -7.02 -23.19
C GLU A 546 -23.37 -6.35 -24.41
N ALA A 547 -23.36 -5.02 -24.45
CA ALA A 547 -22.69 -4.26 -25.51
C ALA A 547 -21.19 -4.58 -25.55
N ILE A 548 -20.48 -4.58 -24.42
CA ILE A 548 -19.05 -4.93 -24.36
C ILE A 548 -18.83 -6.36 -24.88
N ASP A 549 -19.61 -7.33 -24.40
CA ASP A 549 -19.50 -8.74 -24.80
C ASP A 549 -19.70 -8.91 -26.32
N ASP A 550 -20.59 -8.14 -26.95
CA ASP A 550 -20.82 -8.17 -28.40
C ASP A 550 -19.71 -7.48 -29.20
N LEU A 551 -19.12 -6.40 -28.68
CA LEU A 551 -17.97 -5.74 -29.31
C LEU A 551 -16.73 -6.65 -29.28
N VAL A 552 -16.47 -7.32 -28.15
CA VAL A 552 -15.32 -8.23 -27.98
C VAL A 552 -15.36 -9.38 -29.00
N LYS A 553 -16.54 -9.94 -29.30
CA LYS A 553 -16.70 -11.04 -30.28
C LYS A 553 -16.26 -10.69 -31.70
N LYS A 554 -16.15 -9.40 -32.05
CA LYS A 554 -15.72 -8.96 -33.38
C LYS A 554 -14.22 -9.15 -33.63
N TYR A 555 -13.42 -9.27 -32.57
CA TYR A 555 -11.96 -9.25 -32.62
C TYR A 555 -11.36 -10.57 -32.13
N GLN A 556 -10.16 -10.92 -32.60
CA GLN A 556 -9.49 -12.16 -32.19
C GLN A 556 -8.66 -11.94 -30.93
N LYS A 557 -8.61 -12.98 -30.07
CA LYS A 557 -7.92 -12.94 -28.76
C LYS A 557 -8.27 -11.72 -27.93
N ALA A 558 -9.49 -11.21 -28.10
CA ALA A 558 -9.87 -9.93 -27.55
C ALA A 558 -10.48 -10.07 -26.15
N ARG A 559 -10.21 -9.06 -25.32
CA ARG A 559 -10.85 -8.89 -24.02
C ARG A 559 -10.97 -7.41 -23.73
N SER A 560 -12.11 -7.00 -23.19
CA SER A 560 -12.32 -5.63 -22.73
C SER A 560 -13.18 -5.60 -21.48
N PHE A 561 -12.93 -4.62 -20.61
CA PHE A 561 -13.75 -4.35 -19.44
C PHE A 561 -13.71 -2.86 -19.10
N VAL A 562 -14.65 -2.44 -18.26
CA VAL A 562 -14.79 -1.07 -17.80
C VAL A 562 -14.92 -1.02 -16.29
N ARG A 563 -14.35 0.01 -15.67
CA ARG A 563 -14.53 0.25 -14.23
C ARG A 563 -14.50 1.74 -13.88
N PRO A 564 -15.21 2.18 -12.83
CA PRO A 564 -15.10 3.54 -12.35
C PRO A 564 -13.68 3.79 -11.79
N SER A 565 -13.14 4.98 -12.04
CA SER A 565 -11.94 5.44 -11.33
C SER A 565 -12.27 5.60 -9.84
N GLY A 566 -11.27 5.42 -8.96
CA GLY A 566 -11.44 5.56 -7.51
C GLY A 566 -11.47 7.01 -7.03
N THR A 567 -10.94 7.94 -7.83
CA THR A 567 -10.56 9.30 -7.41
C THR A 567 -11.12 10.41 -8.31
N GLU A 568 -11.62 10.06 -9.49
CA GLU A 568 -12.04 11.01 -10.53
C GLU A 568 -13.37 10.54 -11.13
N ASP A 569 -14.22 11.47 -11.58
CA ASP A 569 -15.47 11.17 -12.30
C ASP A 569 -15.20 10.75 -13.75
N VAL A 570 -14.46 9.66 -13.87
CA VAL A 570 -14.07 9.02 -15.13
C VAL A 570 -14.22 7.51 -15.01
N VAL A 571 -14.48 6.88 -16.14
CA VAL A 571 -14.52 5.43 -16.31
C VAL A 571 -13.29 5.01 -17.09
N ARG A 572 -12.59 3.99 -16.60
CA ARG A 572 -11.43 3.42 -17.28
C ARG A 572 -11.89 2.29 -18.18
N VAL A 573 -11.50 2.36 -19.44
CA VAL A 573 -11.72 1.32 -20.45
C VAL A 573 -10.38 0.65 -20.70
N TYR A 574 -10.37 -0.68 -20.65
CA TYR A 574 -9.23 -1.49 -21.07
C TYR A 574 -9.64 -2.39 -22.22
N ALA A 575 -8.80 -2.51 -23.24
CA ALA A 575 -8.95 -3.50 -24.29
C ALA A 575 -7.60 -4.12 -24.67
N GLU A 576 -7.59 -5.40 -24.98
CA GLU A 576 -6.50 -6.13 -25.61
C GLU A 576 -7.04 -6.94 -26.79
N ALA A 577 -6.20 -7.19 -27.80
CA ALA A 577 -6.54 -7.98 -28.98
C ALA A 577 -5.27 -8.56 -29.64
N ASP A 578 -5.44 -9.27 -30.75
CA ASP A 578 -4.35 -9.87 -31.53
C ASP A 578 -3.45 -8.85 -32.25
N THR A 579 -3.98 -7.69 -32.66
CA THR A 579 -3.20 -6.59 -33.27
C THR A 579 -3.47 -5.25 -32.57
N GLN A 580 -2.56 -4.28 -32.76
CA GLN A 580 -2.71 -2.95 -32.18
C GLN A 580 -3.93 -2.22 -32.75
N GLU A 581 -4.20 -2.36 -34.04
CA GLU A 581 -5.37 -1.77 -34.70
C GLU A 581 -6.67 -2.33 -34.12
N SER A 582 -6.74 -3.64 -33.88
CA SER A 582 -7.89 -4.29 -33.24
C SER A 582 -8.08 -3.80 -31.80
N ALA A 583 -7.00 -3.72 -31.02
CA ALA A 583 -7.06 -3.26 -29.63
C ALA A 583 -7.50 -1.79 -29.52
N ASP A 584 -6.97 -0.92 -30.40
CA ASP A 584 -7.32 0.50 -30.47
C ASP A 584 -8.77 0.70 -30.90
N ALA A 585 -9.22 -0.04 -31.92
CA ALA A 585 -10.61 0.00 -32.37
C ALA A 585 -11.58 -0.49 -31.29
N LEU A 586 -11.29 -1.62 -30.64
CA LEU A 586 -12.11 -2.15 -29.55
C LEU A 586 -12.18 -1.19 -28.36
N ALA A 587 -11.05 -0.60 -27.93
CA ALA A 587 -11.04 0.39 -26.86
C ALA A 587 -11.90 1.61 -27.19
N HIS A 588 -11.86 2.07 -28.44
CA HIS A 588 -12.67 3.19 -28.91
C HIS A 588 -14.17 2.83 -28.97
N GLU A 589 -14.54 1.68 -29.55
CA GLU A 589 -15.93 1.23 -29.60
C GLU A 589 -16.54 1.06 -28.19
N VAL A 590 -15.80 0.47 -27.26
CA VAL A 590 -16.23 0.32 -25.86
C VAL A 590 -16.35 1.68 -25.17
N SER A 591 -15.43 2.61 -25.45
CA SER A 591 -15.51 3.98 -24.92
C SER A 591 -16.77 4.71 -25.37
N LEU A 592 -17.19 4.53 -26.63
CA LEU A 592 -18.46 5.06 -27.13
C LEU A 592 -19.68 4.43 -26.45
N ALA A 593 -19.63 3.12 -26.17
CA ALA A 593 -20.69 2.44 -25.43
C ALA A 593 -20.81 2.97 -23.98
N VAL A 594 -19.67 3.20 -23.31
CA VAL A 594 -19.64 3.82 -21.97
C VAL A 594 -20.21 5.23 -22.02
N TYR A 595 -19.78 6.06 -22.98
CA TYR A 595 -20.28 7.42 -23.18
C TYR A 595 -21.82 7.41 -23.32
N GLY A 596 -22.34 6.65 -24.30
CA GLY A 596 -23.76 6.60 -24.59
C GLY A 596 -24.66 5.99 -23.50
N LEU A 597 -24.16 5.03 -22.71
CA LEU A 597 -24.97 4.30 -21.72
C LEU A 597 -24.77 4.76 -20.27
N ALA A 598 -23.59 5.28 -19.92
CA ALA A 598 -23.23 5.63 -18.54
C ALA A 598 -23.21 7.14 -18.26
N GLY A 599 -23.83 7.94 -19.14
CA GLY A 599 -24.02 9.38 -18.91
C GLY A 599 -22.72 10.19 -19.05
N GLY A 600 -21.93 9.85 -20.06
CA GLY A 600 -20.90 10.72 -20.62
C GLY A 600 -21.46 11.43 -21.84
#